data_AF-A0A924UDK4-F1
#
_entry.id   AF-A0A924UDK4-F1
#
_cell.length_a   1.000
_cell.length_b   1.000
_cell.length_c   1.000
_cell.angle_alpha   90.00
_cell.angle_beta   90.00
_cell.angle_gamma   90.00
#
_symmetry.space_group_name_H-M   'P 1'
#
loop_
_entity.id
_entity.type
_entity.pdbx_description
1 polymer ?
#
loop_
_entity_poly.entity_id
_entity_poly.type
_entity_poly.pdbx_seq_one_letter_code
_entity_poly.pdbx_strand_id
1 'polypeptide(L)'
;LFIIVSTAATLHAKGITDIQTSAQAAEALRPIAGKFVFLVFGLGIIGTGLLAVPVLAGSAAFAMGEAFGWHVGLSRKPQRAKSFYATIAVATLLGSLINFTPIDPMKALFWSAVLNGVVAVPVMVMMMLLSSNSTAMGHFRLPPILKSIGWLSVVAMAAATIGMFATW
;
A
#
# COMPACT_ATOMS: atom_id res chain seq x y z
N LEU A 1 11.85 -9.25 -3.53
CA LEU A 1 12.76 -10.40 -3.75
C LEU A 1 13.81 -10.55 -2.66
N PHE A 2 14.68 -9.56 -2.40
CA PHE A 2 15.71 -9.64 -1.34
C PHE A 2 15.12 -9.97 0.05
N ILE A 3 14.01 -9.31 0.43
CA ILE A 3 13.32 -9.58 1.71
C ILE A 3 12.79 -11.02 1.78
N ILE A 4 12.24 -11.55 0.67
CA ILE A 4 11.69 -12.92 0.59
C ILE A 4 12.82 -13.96 0.70
N VAL A 5 13.91 -13.75 -0.04
CA VAL A 5 15.04 -14.70 -0.05
C VAL A 5 15.79 -14.67 1.28
N SER A 6 16.01 -13.48 1.86
CA SER A 6 16.66 -13.36 3.17
C SER A 6 15.81 -14.00 4.28
N THR A 7 14.52 -13.72 4.37
CA THR A 7 13.65 -14.36 5.36
C THR A 7 13.52 -15.88 5.16
N ALA A 8 13.48 -16.37 3.93
CA ALA A 8 13.53 -17.81 3.66
C ALA A 8 14.86 -18.43 4.12
N ALA A 9 15.99 -17.79 3.80
CA ALA A 9 17.32 -18.32 4.14
C ALA A 9 17.64 -18.27 5.65
N THR A 10 17.00 -17.38 6.42
CA THR A 10 17.36 -17.16 7.82
C THR A 10 16.28 -17.58 8.81
N LEU A 11 15.01 -17.40 8.45
CA LEU A 11 13.88 -17.56 9.37
C LEU A 11 13.16 -18.89 9.15
N HIS A 12 12.90 -19.24 7.88
CA HIS A 12 12.40 -20.57 7.53
C HIS A 12 13.43 -21.66 7.85
N ALA A 13 14.72 -21.38 7.63
CA ALA A 13 15.83 -22.26 8.04
C ALA A 13 15.94 -22.47 9.56
N LYS A 14 15.38 -21.56 10.38
CA LYS A 14 15.32 -21.66 11.85
C LYS A 14 13.97 -22.13 12.39
N GLY A 15 13.03 -22.51 11.52
CA GLY A 15 11.70 -22.99 11.89
C GLY A 15 10.77 -21.93 12.49
N ILE A 16 11.11 -20.64 12.39
CA ILE A 16 10.27 -19.55 12.89
C ILE A 16 9.32 -19.12 11.77
N THR A 17 8.05 -19.51 11.89
CA THR A 17 7.00 -19.25 10.89
C THR A 17 6.03 -18.15 11.28
N ASP A 18 6.06 -17.68 12.54
CA ASP A 18 5.18 -16.61 13.05
C ASP A 18 6.00 -15.38 13.46
N ILE A 19 5.89 -14.31 12.67
CA ILE A 19 6.57 -13.03 12.92
C ILE A 19 5.52 -12.05 13.43
N GLN A 20 5.57 -11.76 14.73
CA GLN A 20 4.60 -10.86 15.37
C GLN A 20 5.20 -9.50 15.73
N THR A 21 6.46 -9.23 15.38
CA THR A 21 7.08 -7.92 15.66
C THR A 21 8.09 -7.52 14.60
N SER A 22 8.23 -6.20 14.40
CA SER A 22 9.27 -5.60 13.56
C SER A 22 10.68 -5.96 14.03
N ALA A 23 10.87 -6.19 15.33
CA ALA A 23 12.14 -6.62 15.91
C ALA A 23 12.54 -8.04 15.46
N GLN A 24 11.58 -8.98 15.40
CA GLN A 24 11.82 -10.33 14.88
C GLN A 24 12.11 -10.30 13.37
N ALA A 25 11.44 -9.44 12.61
CA ALA A 25 11.73 -9.22 11.20
C ALA A 25 13.15 -8.67 10.98
N ALA A 26 13.60 -7.74 11.82
CA ALA A 26 14.98 -7.26 11.80
C ALA A 26 15.97 -8.38 12.12
N GLU A 27 15.70 -9.18 13.16
CA GLU A 27 16.58 -10.28 13.57
C GLU A 27 16.76 -11.36 12.48
N ALA A 28 15.77 -11.51 11.59
CA ALA A 28 15.90 -12.33 10.38
C ALA A 28 17.06 -11.89 9.47
N LEU A 29 17.40 -10.60 9.44
CA LEU A 29 18.46 -10.05 8.59
C LEU A 29 19.85 -10.15 9.23
N ARG A 30 19.95 -10.59 10.50
CA ARG A 30 21.21 -10.67 11.29
C ARG A 30 22.36 -11.41 10.57
N PRO A 31 22.13 -12.47 9.78
CA PRO A 31 23.20 -13.16 9.05
C PRO A 31 23.82 -12.33 7.91
N ILE A 32 23.10 -11.35 7.36
CA ILE A 32 23.54 -10.59 6.18
C ILE A 32 24.20 -9.26 6.58
N ALA A 33 23.66 -8.56 7.58
CA ALA A 33 24.16 -7.22 7.99
C ALA A 33 24.68 -7.16 9.44
N GLY A 34 24.76 -8.28 10.15
CA GLY A 34 25.42 -8.39 11.46
C GLY A 34 24.86 -7.42 12.50
N LYS A 35 25.74 -6.66 13.16
CA LYS A 35 25.38 -5.70 14.22
C LYS A 35 24.62 -4.47 13.72
N PHE A 36 24.68 -4.15 12.43
CA PHE A 36 24.03 -2.97 11.84
C PHE A 36 22.62 -3.21 11.33
N VAL A 37 22.11 -4.44 11.44
CA VAL A 37 20.77 -4.82 10.99
C VAL A 37 19.67 -3.93 11.55
N PHE A 38 19.66 -3.71 12.86
CA PHE A 38 18.62 -2.89 13.49
C PHE A 38 18.70 -1.44 13.02
N LEU A 39 19.90 -0.93 12.76
CA LEU A 39 20.11 0.43 12.27
C LEU A 39 19.62 0.58 10.82
N VAL A 40 20.01 -0.34 9.93
CA VAL A 40 19.60 -0.32 8.52
C VAL A 40 18.09 -0.57 8.38
N PHE A 41 17.55 -1.51 9.14
CA PHE A 41 16.12 -1.82 9.13
C PHE A 41 15.29 -0.67 9.72
N GLY A 42 15.75 -0.08 10.83
CA GLY A 42 15.12 1.11 11.43
C GLY A 42 15.14 2.31 10.48
N LEU A 43 16.28 2.59 9.83
CA LEU A 43 16.37 3.63 8.80
C LEU A 43 15.44 3.36 7.62
N GLY A 44 15.30 2.09 7.21
CA GLY A 44 14.38 1.69 6.15
C GLY A 44 12.91 1.92 6.53
N ILE A 45 12.49 1.53 7.73
CA ILE A 45 11.12 1.76 8.22
C ILE A 45 10.84 3.26 8.34
N ILE A 46 11.75 4.03 8.92
CA ILE A 46 11.58 5.48 9.08
C ILE A 46 11.54 6.16 7.71
N GLY A 47 12.45 5.79 6.79
CA GLY A 47 12.51 6.35 5.44
C GLY A 47 11.26 6.05 4.62
N THR A 48 10.77 4.81 4.67
CA THR A 48 9.53 4.43 3.98
C THR A 48 8.30 5.11 4.60
N GLY A 49 8.23 5.20 5.93
CA GLY A 49 7.16 5.92 6.62
C GLY A 49 7.14 7.42 6.27
N LEU A 50 8.29 8.07 6.25
CA LEU A 50 8.41 9.50 5.92
C LEU A 50 7.99 9.81 4.48
N LEU A 51 8.21 8.89 3.54
CA LEU A 51 7.75 9.02 2.15
C LEU A 51 6.27 8.67 1.98
N ALA A 52 5.79 7.65 2.70
CA ALA A 52 4.41 7.18 2.57
C ALA A 52 3.39 8.15 3.18
N VAL A 53 3.68 8.72 4.35
CA VAL A 53 2.74 9.59 5.08
C VAL A 53 2.28 10.79 4.24
N PRO A 54 3.16 11.59 3.61
CA PRO A 54 2.73 12.74 2.80
C PRO A 54 1.91 12.34 1.58
N VAL A 55 2.27 11.26 0.89
CA VAL A 55 1.58 10.81 -0.33
C VAL A 55 0.19 10.26 0.00
N LEU A 56 0.07 9.45 1.06
CA LEU A 56 -1.21 8.90 1.50
C LEU A 56 -2.11 9.99 2.11
N ALA A 57 -1.57 10.84 2.98
CA ALA A 57 -2.34 11.93 3.57
C ALA A 57 -2.80 12.94 2.50
N GLY A 58 -1.94 13.26 1.54
CA GLY A 58 -2.28 14.09 0.39
C GLY A 58 -3.40 13.47 -0.44
N SER A 59 -3.24 12.23 -0.91
CA SER A 59 -4.24 11.55 -1.75
C SER A 59 -5.58 11.36 -1.04
N ALA A 60 -5.59 11.00 0.25
CA ALA A 60 -6.81 10.88 1.04
C ALA A 60 -7.53 12.23 1.19
N ALA A 61 -6.79 13.30 1.44
CA ALA A 61 -7.36 14.64 1.56
C ALA A 61 -7.87 15.17 0.21
N PHE A 62 -7.23 14.80 -0.91
CA PHE A 62 -7.74 15.06 -2.26
C PHE A 62 -9.05 14.31 -2.53
N ALA A 63 -9.07 12.99 -2.32
CA ALA A 63 -10.25 12.15 -2.56
C ALA A 63 -11.45 12.59 -1.71
N MET A 64 -11.21 12.93 -0.43
CA MET A 64 -12.25 13.43 0.46
C MET A 64 -12.76 14.80 0.01
N GLY A 65 -11.86 15.71 -0.36
CA GLY A 65 -12.27 17.02 -0.86
C GLY A 65 -13.10 16.94 -2.14
N GLU A 66 -12.76 16.04 -3.06
CA GLU A 66 -13.49 15.81 -4.30
C GLU A 66 -14.86 15.17 -4.04
N ALA A 67 -14.92 14.17 -3.16
CA ALA A 67 -16.16 13.48 -2.78
C ALA A 67 -17.18 14.41 -2.08
N PHE A 68 -16.72 15.36 -1.26
CA PHE A 68 -17.59 16.33 -0.58
C PHE A 68 -17.88 17.60 -1.39
N GLY A 69 -17.40 17.68 -2.65
CA GLY A 69 -17.56 18.87 -3.49
C GLY A 69 -16.89 20.12 -2.92
N TRP A 70 -15.92 19.94 -2.02
CA TRP A 70 -15.15 21.04 -1.45
C TRP A 70 -14.14 21.52 -2.48
N HIS A 71 -13.82 22.82 -2.48
CA HIS A 71 -12.87 23.37 -3.44
C HIS A 71 -11.45 22.86 -3.11
N VAL A 72 -10.99 21.84 -3.84
CA VAL A 72 -9.67 21.22 -3.68
C VAL A 72 -8.66 21.79 -4.67
N GLY A 73 -7.44 22.10 -4.22
CA GLY A 73 -6.36 22.51 -5.12
C GLY A 73 -5.05 22.88 -4.41
N LEU A 74 -3.96 22.21 -4.80
CA LEU A 74 -2.56 22.52 -4.42
C LEU A 74 -2.11 23.93 -4.88
N SER A 75 -2.87 24.58 -5.77
CA SER A 75 -2.52 25.86 -6.40
C SER A 75 -3.07 27.10 -5.67
N ARG A 76 -3.68 26.96 -4.47
CA ARG A 76 -4.18 28.12 -3.70
C ARG A 76 -3.80 28.11 -2.22
N LYS A 77 -3.68 29.34 -1.69
CA LYS A 77 -3.05 29.73 -0.42
C LYS A 77 -3.45 28.85 0.78
N PRO A 78 -2.49 28.54 1.68
CA PRO A 78 -2.65 27.68 2.86
C PRO A 78 -3.67 28.20 3.91
N GLN A 79 -4.18 29.42 3.75
CA GLN A 79 -5.12 30.06 4.68
C GLN A 79 -6.61 29.76 4.40
N ARG A 80 -6.97 29.06 3.31
CA ARG A 80 -8.38 28.72 3.00
C ARG A 80 -8.76 27.24 3.09
N ALA A 81 -7.80 26.33 3.26
CA ALA A 81 -8.04 24.88 3.32
C ALA A 81 -7.88 24.32 4.74
N LYS A 82 -8.60 24.89 5.72
CA LYS A 82 -8.64 24.35 7.09
C LYS A 82 -9.05 22.88 7.11
N SER A 83 -9.94 22.47 6.21
CA SER A 83 -10.40 21.09 6.06
C SER A 83 -9.29 20.14 5.61
N PHE A 84 -8.38 20.54 4.71
CA PHE A 84 -7.28 19.71 4.23
C PHE A 84 -6.24 19.45 5.32
N TYR A 85 -5.84 20.50 6.03
CA TYR A 85 -4.94 20.36 7.18
C TYR A 85 -5.62 19.65 8.36
N ALA A 86 -6.94 19.82 8.56
CA ALA A 86 -7.70 19.05 9.54
C ALA A 86 -7.76 17.56 9.17
N THR A 87 -7.94 17.19 7.90
CA THR A 87 -7.89 15.78 7.47
C THR A 87 -6.51 15.18 7.71
N ILE A 88 -5.42 15.91 7.43
CA ILE A 88 -4.06 15.45 7.74
C ILE A 88 -3.86 15.30 9.24
N ALA A 89 -4.28 16.28 10.05
CA ALA A 89 -4.16 16.23 11.50
C ALA A 89 -4.98 15.10 12.12
N VAL A 90 -6.22 14.89 11.64
CA VAL A 90 -7.09 13.79 12.06
C VAL A 90 -6.53 12.45 11.61
N ALA A 91 -6.04 12.32 10.37
CA ALA A 91 -5.40 11.09 9.90
C ALA A 91 -4.14 10.76 10.71
N THR A 92 -3.34 11.77 11.07
CA THR A 92 -2.15 11.60 11.92
C THR A 92 -2.52 11.22 13.36
N LEU A 93 -3.56 11.86 13.93
CA LEU A 93 -4.10 11.52 15.25
C LEU A 93 -4.65 10.10 15.28
N LEU A 94 -5.48 9.72 14.30
CA LEU A 94 -6.04 8.37 14.18
C LEU A 94 -4.94 7.32 13.98
N GLY A 95 -3.95 7.59 13.13
CA GLY A 95 -2.79 6.71 12.96
C GLY A 95 -1.98 6.54 14.24
N SER A 96 -1.81 7.61 15.02
CA SER A 96 -1.17 7.56 16.34
C SER A 96 -2.01 6.76 17.36
N LEU A 97 -3.33 6.96 17.37
CA LEU A 97 -4.27 6.23 18.23
C LEU A 97 -4.29 4.73 17.94
N ILE A 98 -4.12 4.33 16.67
CA ILE A 98 -4.02 2.91 16.29
C ILE A 98 -2.79 2.25 16.92
N ASN A 99 -1.69 2.98 17.18
CA ASN A 99 -0.52 2.43 17.89
C ASN A 99 -0.80 2.10 19.36
N PHE A 100 -1.85 2.67 19.97
CA PHE A 100 -2.29 2.32 21.32
C PHE A 100 -3.24 1.11 21.36
N THR A 101 -3.66 0.61 20.19
CA THR A 101 -4.49 -0.58 20.10
C THR A 101 -3.59 -1.82 20.17
N PRO A 102 -3.96 -2.91 20.88
CA PRO A 102 -3.18 -4.15 20.94
C PRO A 102 -3.10 -4.92 19.62
N ILE A 103 -3.39 -4.29 18.48
CA ILE A 103 -3.26 -4.89 17.17
C ILE A 103 -1.78 -4.92 16.82
N ASP A 104 -1.27 -6.13 16.61
CA ASP A 104 0.06 -6.35 16.09
C ASP A 104 0.25 -5.60 14.75
N PRO A 105 1.18 -4.62 14.67
CA PRO A 105 1.42 -3.83 13.46
C PRO A 105 1.74 -4.69 12.24
N MET A 106 2.34 -5.87 12.44
CA MET A 106 2.63 -6.80 11.34
C MET A 106 1.34 -7.39 10.78
N LYS A 107 0.38 -7.76 11.64
CA LYS A 107 -0.95 -8.22 11.21
C LYS A 107 -1.74 -7.11 10.54
N ALA A 108 -1.68 -5.89 11.08
CA ALA A 108 -2.30 -4.72 10.44
C ALA A 108 -1.71 -4.42 9.06
N LEU A 109 -0.39 -4.51 8.92
CA LEU A 109 0.30 -4.33 7.63
C LEU A 109 -0.08 -5.43 6.64
N PHE A 110 -0.14 -6.69 7.10
CA PHE A 110 -0.58 -7.82 6.30
C PHE A 110 -2.02 -7.65 5.80
N TRP A 111 -2.97 -7.37 6.70
CA TRP A 111 -4.37 -7.15 6.34
C TRP A 111 -4.56 -5.91 5.46
N SER A 112 -3.76 -4.85 5.66
CA SER A 112 -3.77 -3.68 4.78
C SER A 112 -3.31 -4.05 3.37
N ALA A 113 -2.27 -4.88 3.24
CA ALA A 113 -1.80 -5.35 1.94
C ALA A 113 -2.83 -6.26 1.25
N VAL A 114 -3.49 -7.15 2.01
CA VAL A 114 -4.59 -7.99 1.53
C VAL A 114 -5.73 -7.12 1.01
N LEU A 115 -6.22 -6.19 1.83
CA LEU A 115 -7.33 -5.30 1.46
C LEU A 115 -6.98 -4.48 0.22
N ASN A 116 -5.76 -3.95 0.16
CA ASN A 116 -5.26 -3.24 -1.02
C ASN A 116 -5.25 -4.14 -2.27
N GLY A 117 -4.85 -5.40 -2.15
CA GLY A 117 -4.91 -6.38 -3.24
C GLY A 117 -6.33 -6.64 -3.73
N VAL A 118 -7.28 -6.79 -2.81
CA VAL A 118 -8.71 -6.98 -3.11
C VAL A 118 -9.29 -5.75 -3.82
N VAL A 119 -9.02 -4.54 -3.30
CA VAL A 119 -9.51 -3.27 -3.86
C VAL A 119 -8.85 -2.94 -5.20
N ALA A 120 -7.62 -3.37 -5.44
CA ALA A 120 -6.92 -3.15 -6.70
C ALA A 120 -7.63 -3.83 -7.90
N VAL A 121 -8.29 -4.98 -7.70
CA VAL A 121 -8.99 -5.71 -8.76
C VAL A 121 -10.09 -4.86 -9.42
N PRO A 122 -11.13 -4.35 -8.72
CA PRO A 122 -12.17 -3.53 -9.33
C PRO A 122 -11.63 -2.23 -9.92
N VAL A 123 -10.61 -1.61 -9.29
CA VAL A 123 -9.96 -0.40 -9.82
C VAL A 123 -9.30 -0.70 -11.16
N MET A 124 -8.54 -1.79 -11.29
CA MET A 124 -7.94 -2.18 -12.56
C MET A 124 -8.98 -2.57 -13.62
N VAL A 125 -10.07 -3.25 -13.24
CA VAL A 125 -11.18 -3.54 -14.16
C VAL A 125 -11.75 -2.24 -14.73
N MET A 126 -12.03 -1.25 -13.87
CA MET A 126 -12.51 0.05 -14.31
C MET A 126 -11.52 0.77 -15.21
N MET A 127 -10.23 0.75 -14.87
CA MET A 127 -9.17 1.32 -15.71
C MET A 127 -9.07 0.61 -17.07
N MET A 128 -9.22 -0.71 -17.14
CA MET A 128 -9.19 -1.47 -18.38
C MET A 128 -10.46 -1.25 -19.23
N LEU A 129 -11.63 -1.09 -18.61
CA LEU A 129 -12.87 -0.75 -19.31
C LEU A 129 -12.79 0.67 -19.88
N LEU A 130 -12.31 1.64 -19.09
CA LEU A 130 -12.16 3.02 -19.51
C LEU A 130 -11.14 3.15 -20.64
N SER A 131 -9.99 2.49 -20.52
CA SER A 131 -8.92 2.53 -21.51
C SER A 131 -9.20 1.67 -22.75
N SER A 132 -10.12 0.70 -22.66
CA SER A 132 -10.64 -0.01 -23.84
C SER A 132 -11.77 0.75 -24.55
N ASN A 133 -12.35 1.80 -23.96
CA ASN A 133 -13.43 2.55 -24.57
C ASN A 133 -12.88 3.65 -25.50
N SER A 134 -13.15 3.51 -26.80
CA SER A 134 -12.69 4.47 -27.81
C SER A 134 -13.24 5.88 -27.61
N THR A 135 -14.37 6.02 -26.91
CA THR A 135 -15.03 7.31 -26.66
C THR A 135 -14.34 8.10 -25.53
N ALA A 136 -13.64 7.43 -24.62
CA ALA A 136 -12.91 8.07 -23.51
C ALA A 136 -11.43 8.30 -23.83
N MET A 137 -10.79 7.44 -24.64
CA MET A 137 -9.35 7.47 -24.90
C MET A 137 -8.95 8.14 -26.23
N GLY A 138 -9.91 8.43 -27.12
CA GLY A 138 -9.68 9.13 -28.38
C GLY A 138 -8.65 8.44 -29.28
N HIS A 139 -7.56 9.14 -29.63
CA HIS A 139 -6.48 8.64 -30.50
C HIS A 139 -5.39 7.81 -29.77
N PHE A 140 -5.34 7.82 -28.43
CA PHE A 140 -4.34 7.06 -27.66
C PHE A 140 -4.87 5.66 -27.31
N ARG A 141 -5.27 4.88 -28.31
CA ARG A 141 -5.76 3.51 -28.05
C ARG A 141 -4.63 2.61 -27.54
N LEU A 142 -4.95 1.81 -26.52
CA LEU A 142 -4.08 0.70 -26.12
C LEU A 142 -3.87 -0.26 -27.29
N PRO A 143 -2.62 -0.60 -27.64
CA PRO A 143 -2.36 -1.63 -28.63
C PRO A 143 -2.95 -2.96 -28.14
N PRO A 144 -3.44 -3.82 -29.05
CA PRO A 144 -4.16 -5.04 -28.70
C PRO A 144 -3.36 -5.95 -27.76
N ILE A 145 -2.03 -5.95 -27.87
CA ILE A 145 -1.10 -6.69 -27.01
C ILE A 145 -1.17 -6.18 -25.56
N LEU A 146 -1.10 -4.87 -25.33
CA LEU A 146 -1.21 -4.30 -23.98
C LEU A 146 -2.61 -4.52 -23.40
N LYS A 147 -3.65 -4.47 -24.23
CA LYS A 147 -5.01 -4.79 -23.79
C LYS A 147 -5.13 -6.25 -23.33
N SER A 148 -4.57 -7.20 -24.07
CA SER A 148 -4.56 -8.61 -23.66
C SER A 148 -3.73 -8.85 -22.39
N ILE A 149 -2.56 -8.22 -22.26
CA ILE A 149 -1.71 -8.34 -21.06
C ILE A 149 -2.41 -7.72 -19.85
N GLY A 150 -3.02 -6.54 -20.00
CA GLY A 150 -3.75 -5.90 -18.90
C GLY A 150 -4.95 -6.74 -18.43
N TRP A 151 -5.69 -7.35 -19.36
CA TRP A 151 -6.82 -8.22 -18.98
C TRP A 151 -6.32 -9.52 -18.34
N LEU A 152 -5.20 -10.08 -18.81
CA LEU A 152 -4.55 -11.22 -18.18
C LEU A 152 -4.14 -10.90 -16.74
N SER A 153 -3.55 -9.72 -16.49
CA SER A 153 -3.18 -9.27 -15.15
C SER A 153 -4.40 -9.10 -14.23
N VAL A 154 -5.50 -8.54 -14.76
CA VAL A 154 -6.78 -8.43 -14.02
C VAL A 154 -7.29 -9.81 -13.64
N VAL A 155 -7.32 -10.76 -14.58
CA VAL A 155 -7.77 -12.13 -14.32
C VAL A 155 -6.86 -12.82 -13.30
N ALA A 156 -5.54 -12.67 -13.44
CA ALA A 156 -4.59 -13.24 -12.49
C ALA A 156 -4.77 -12.69 -11.07
N MET A 157 -4.94 -11.38 -10.92
CA MET A 157 -5.19 -10.75 -9.60
C MET A 157 -6.57 -11.11 -9.03
N ALA A 158 -7.61 -11.20 -9.87
CA ALA A 158 -8.93 -11.65 -9.46
C ALA A 158 -8.90 -13.11 -9.00
N ALA A 159 -8.22 -13.99 -9.74
CA ALA A 159 -8.05 -15.39 -9.38
C ALA A 159 -7.29 -15.56 -8.06
N ALA A 160 -6.20 -14.80 -7.86
CA ALA A 160 -5.47 -14.80 -6.59
C ALA A 160 -6.34 -14.32 -5.41
N THR A 161 -7.14 -13.28 -5.64
CA THR A 161 -8.07 -12.75 -4.62
C THR A 161 -9.16 -13.76 -4.28
N ILE A 162 -9.79 -14.38 -5.28
CA ILE A 162 -10.81 -15.41 -5.09
C ILE A 162 -10.19 -16.64 -4.41
N GLY A 163 -8.99 -17.06 -4.82
CA GLY A 163 -8.26 -18.16 -4.20
C GLY A 163 -7.97 -17.90 -2.73
N MET A 164 -7.65 -16.66 -2.37
CA MET A 164 -7.48 -16.26 -0.96
C MET A 164 -8.79 -16.43 -0.17
N PHE A 165 -9.93 -15.99 -0.71
CA PHE A 165 -11.23 -16.16 -0.05
C PHE A 165 -11.71 -17.63 -0.01
N ALA A 166 -11.32 -18.44 -0.98
CA ALA A 166 -11.69 -19.86 -1.06
C ALA A 166 -10.82 -20.78 -0.19
N THR A 167 -9.61 -20.34 0.17
CA THR A 167 -8.66 -21.09 1.02
C THR A 167 -8.77 -20.68 2.50
N TRP A 168 -9.63 -19.72 2.81
CA TRP A 168 -9.93 -19.24 4.16
C TRP A 168 -11.15 -19.96 4.74
#